data_AF-A0A519WJH1-F1
#
_entry.id   AF-A0A519WJH1-F1
#
_cell.length_a   1.000
_cell.length_b   1.000
_cell.length_c   1.000
_cell.angle_alpha   90.00
_cell.angle_beta   90.00
_cell.angle_gamma   90.00
#
_symmetry.space_group_name_H-M   'P 1'
#
loop_
_entity.id
_entity.type
_entity.pdbx_description
1 polymer ?
#
loop_
_entity_poly.entity_id
_entity_poly.type
_entity_poly.pdbx_seq_one_letter_code
_entity_poly.pdbx_strand_id
1 'polypeptide(L)'
;KTLARKAEEILIVWLIENNRLVSKNRMLEVYFNIIEMGQNVYGIGEATRHYFGKSPSELNIGEGIFLANIVPRPKIALFKFRGDGGLKDYMYNYFQYIGNIMARRGLTSADTSGYGFYNVRLREGLRQYLLPDTTVIDTNAFDNDDALPAIETQDESKSLFDRLFGGKKDSISRPSITPDTIKTKKQLRQEKREERRREKELEKQTKENG
;
A
#
# COMPACT_ATOMS: atom_id res chain seq x y z
N LYS A 1 4.68 2.75 -16.68
CA LYS A 1 4.16 1.44 -17.14
C LYS A 1 3.71 1.54 -18.60
N THR A 2 4.13 0.65 -19.50
CA THR A 2 3.75 0.66 -20.94
C THR A 2 2.48 -0.16 -21.19
N LEU A 3 1.59 0.32 -22.07
CA LEU A 3 0.34 -0.40 -22.40
C LEU A 3 0.61 -1.78 -23.02
N ALA A 4 1.70 -1.93 -23.78
CA ALA A 4 2.12 -3.19 -24.37
C ALA A 4 2.38 -4.29 -23.32
N ARG A 5 3.09 -3.97 -22.23
CA ARG A 5 3.36 -4.93 -21.14
C ARG A 5 2.07 -5.41 -20.48
N LYS A 6 1.07 -4.54 -20.37
CA LYS A 6 -0.24 -4.91 -19.82
C LYS A 6 -1.00 -5.87 -20.73
N ALA A 7 -0.90 -5.68 -22.06
CA ALA A 7 -1.50 -6.58 -23.03
C ALA A 7 -0.85 -7.98 -22.99
N GLU A 8 0.48 -8.04 -22.88
CA GLU A 8 1.21 -9.31 -22.71
C GLU A 8 0.81 -10.05 -21.43
N GLU A 9 0.75 -9.36 -20.28
CA GLU A 9 0.28 -9.94 -19.02
C GLU A 9 -1.12 -10.57 -19.17
N ILE A 10 -2.04 -9.86 -19.83
CA ILE A 10 -3.42 -10.33 -20.06
C ILE A 10 -3.44 -11.56 -20.97
N LEU A 11 -2.66 -11.55 -22.07
CA LEU A 11 -2.59 -12.66 -23.01
C LEU A 11 -2.05 -13.92 -22.35
N ILE A 12 -0.99 -13.79 -21.54
CA ILE A 12 -0.39 -14.91 -20.81
C ILE A 12 -1.39 -15.51 -19.81
N VAL A 13 -2.07 -14.66 -19.03
CA VAL A 13 -3.09 -15.12 -18.07
C VAL A 13 -4.23 -15.84 -18.78
N TRP A 14 -4.74 -15.28 -19.88
CA TRP A 14 -5.81 -15.89 -20.66
C TRP A 14 -5.41 -17.26 -21.22
N LEU A 15 -4.19 -17.39 -21.73
CA LEU A 15 -3.70 -18.66 -22.28
C LEU A 15 -3.55 -19.75 -21.21
N ILE A 16 -3.06 -19.39 -20.02
CA ILE A 16 -2.94 -20.33 -18.89
C ILE A 16 -4.32 -20.79 -18.41
N GLU A 17 -5.27 -19.86 -18.26
CA GLU A 17 -6.62 -20.17 -17.77
C GLU A 17 -7.44 -20.96 -18.80
N ASN A 18 -7.45 -20.54 -20.07
CA ASN A 18 -8.26 -21.15 -21.12
C ASN A 18 -7.82 -22.59 -21.44
N ASN A 19 -6.50 -22.81 -21.49
CA ASN A 19 -5.95 -24.15 -21.74
C ASN A 19 -5.87 -25.01 -20.48
N ARG A 20 -6.34 -24.50 -19.32
CA ARG A 20 -6.32 -25.17 -18.01
C ARG A 20 -4.96 -25.79 -17.67
N LEU A 21 -3.88 -25.12 -18.06
CA LEU A 21 -2.51 -25.65 -17.93
C LEU A 21 -2.13 -25.85 -16.46
N VAL A 22 -2.69 -25.03 -15.56
CA VAL A 22 -2.38 -25.02 -14.13
C VAL A 22 -3.67 -24.75 -13.34
N SER A 23 -3.85 -25.45 -12.21
CA SER A 23 -4.97 -25.20 -11.30
C SER A 23 -4.81 -23.86 -10.54
N LYS A 24 -5.92 -23.26 -10.10
CA LYS A 24 -5.87 -22.00 -9.31
C LYS A 24 -5.02 -22.13 -8.04
N ASN A 25 -5.10 -23.28 -7.36
CA ASN A 25 -4.30 -23.56 -6.18
C ASN A 25 -2.80 -23.59 -6.49
N ARG A 26 -2.42 -24.24 -7.60
CA ARG A 26 -1.02 -24.30 -8.02
C ARG A 26 -0.50 -22.94 -8.46
N MET A 27 -1.33 -22.14 -9.15
CA MET A 27 -0.97 -20.76 -9.50
C MET A 27 -0.72 -19.91 -8.25
N LEU A 28 -1.58 -20.03 -7.24
CA LEU A 28 -1.44 -19.32 -5.97
C LEU A 28 -0.20 -19.75 -5.19
N GLU A 29 0.09 -21.06 -5.18
CA GLU A 29 1.30 -21.61 -4.56
C GLU A 29 2.57 -21.04 -5.21
N VAL A 30 2.63 -21.06 -6.55
CA VAL A 30 3.76 -20.49 -7.30
C VAL A 30 3.88 -19.00 -6.99
N TYR A 31 2.77 -18.26 -7.04
CA TYR A 31 2.75 -16.83 -6.70
C TYR A 31 3.36 -16.59 -5.31
N PHE A 32 2.87 -17.29 -4.28
CA PHE A 32 3.38 -17.10 -2.92
C PHE A 32 4.83 -17.51 -2.72
N ASN A 33 5.39 -18.38 -3.57
CA ASN A 33 6.78 -18.79 -3.45
C ASN A 33 7.76 -17.87 -4.20
N ILE A 34 7.30 -17.07 -5.16
CA ILE A 34 8.18 -16.22 -5.98
C ILE A 34 8.14 -14.73 -5.60
N ILE A 35 7.08 -14.26 -4.94
CA ILE A 35 6.92 -12.83 -4.65
C ILE A 35 7.99 -12.30 -3.69
N GLU A 36 8.43 -11.07 -3.92
CA GLU A 36 9.24 -10.33 -2.96
C GLU A 36 8.35 -9.92 -1.77
N MET A 37 8.78 -10.27 -0.56
CA MET A 37 8.06 -9.98 0.69
C MET A 37 8.90 -9.15 1.67
N GLY A 38 10.09 -8.71 1.27
CA GLY A 38 11.00 -7.87 2.04
C GLY A 38 12.30 -7.67 1.27
N GLN A 39 13.21 -6.86 1.81
CA GLN A 39 14.52 -6.66 1.20
C GLN A 39 15.27 -8.00 1.10
N ASN A 40 15.43 -8.53 -0.11
CA ASN A 40 16.03 -9.85 -0.39
C ASN A 40 15.30 -11.03 0.29
N VAL A 41 14.00 -10.89 0.58
CA VAL A 41 13.17 -11.96 1.16
C VAL A 41 12.13 -12.35 0.12
N TYR A 42 12.26 -13.56 -0.44
CA TYR A 42 11.39 -14.06 -1.49
C TYR A 42 10.60 -15.27 -1.03
N GLY A 43 9.31 -15.25 -1.27
CA GLY A 43 8.40 -16.32 -0.95
C GLY A 43 7.89 -16.32 0.49
N ILE A 44 6.71 -16.88 0.68
CA ILE A 44 6.01 -16.92 1.97
C ILE A 44 6.75 -17.75 3.03
N GLY A 45 7.43 -18.82 2.60
CA GLY A 45 8.24 -19.66 3.49
C GLY A 45 9.37 -18.88 4.14
N GLU A 46 10.16 -18.15 3.33
CA GLU A 46 11.24 -17.31 3.86
C GLU A 46 10.69 -16.12 4.63
N ALA A 47 9.62 -15.48 4.17
CA ALA A 47 9.02 -14.34 4.86
C ALA A 47 8.57 -14.68 6.29
N THR A 48 7.91 -15.83 6.48
CA THR A 48 7.42 -16.27 7.79
C THR A 48 8.54 -16.60 8.75
N ARG A 49 9.60 -17.27 8.27
CA ARG A 49 10.83 -17.51 9.04
C ARG A 49 11.56 -16.22 9.38
N HIS A 50 11.62 -15.29 8.43
CA HIS A 50 12.30 -14.02 8.58
C HIS A 50 11.60 -13.15 9.63
N TYR A 51 10.31 -12.84 9.44
CA TYR A 51 9.59 -11.91 10.31
C TYR A 51 9.18 -12.53 11.65
N PHE A 52 8.74 -13.79 11.66
CA PHE A 52 8.10 -14.40 12.85
C PHE A 52 8.87 -15.60 13.41
N GLY A 53 9.84 -16.14 12.67
CA GLY A 53 10.54 -17.37 13.08
C GLY A 53 9.65 -18.61 13.05
N LYS A 54 8.60 -18.60 12.22
CA LYS A 54 7.58 -19.66 12.13
C LYS A 54 7.54 -20.28 10.74
N SER A 55 7.01 -21.49 10.65
CA SER A 55 6.56 -22.04 9.37
C SER A 55 5.23 -21.39 8.93
N PRO A 56 4.91 -21.38 7.62
CA PRO A 56 3.65 -20.80 7.13
C PRO A 56 2.38 -21.40 7.76
N SER A 57 2.41 -22.68 8.14
CA SER A 57 1.28 -23.37 8.80
C SER A 57 1.05 -22.93 10.24
N GLU A 58 2.00 -22.27 10.87
CA GLU A 58 1.94 -21.82 12.27
C GLU A 58 1.53 -20.34 12.41
N LEU A 59 1.23 -19.67 11.29
CA LEU A 59 0.82 -18.29 11.31
C LEU A 59 -0.54 -18.12 11.99
N ASN A 60 -0.64 -17.10 12.84
CA ASN A 60 -1.94 -16.62 13.26
C ASN A 60 -2.57 -15.69 12.21
N ILE A 61 -3.86 -15.40 12.37
CA ILE A 61 -4.62 -14.55 11.45
C ILE A 61 -3.97 -13.16 11.29
N GLY A 62 -3.52 -12.56 12.39
CA GLY A 62 -2.87 -11.26 12.37
C GLY A 62 -1.58 -11.25 11.56
N GLU A 63 -0.75 -12.28 11.69
CA GLU A 63 0.48 -12.45 10.92
C GLU A 63 0.18 -12.64 9.43
N GLY A 64 -0.90 -13.37 9.09
CA GLY A 64 -1.40 -13.47 7.72
C GLY A 64 -1.86 -12.14 7.14
N ILE A 65 -2.62 -11.36 7.91
CA ILE A 65 -3.08 -10.01 7.53
C ILE A 65 -1.88 -9.07 7.34
N PHE A 66 -0.87 -9.15 8.21
CA PHE A 66 0.37 -8.39 8.05
C PHE A 66 1.07 -8.74 6.73
N LEU A 67 1.25 -10.02 6.42
CA LEU A 67 1.91 -10.45 5.19
C LEU A 67 1.14 -10.02 3.94
N ALA A 68 -0.20 -10.04 3.99
CA ALA A 68 -1.03 -9.50 2.92
C ALA A 68 -0.87 -7.98 2.76
N ASN A 69 -0.66 -7.24 3.86
CA ASN A 69 -0.46 -5.78 3.84
C ASN A 69 0.84 -5.36 3.14
N ILE A 70 1.90 -6.16 3.25
CA ILE A 70 3.23 -5.78 2.73
C ILE A 70 3.43 -6.13 1.26
N VAL A 71 2.62 -7.03 0.67
CA VAL A 71 2.76 -7.44 -0.74
C VAL A 71 2.87 -6.25 -1.71
N PRO A 72 2.08 -5.16 -1.60
CA PRO A 72 2.20 -4.04 -2.54
C PRO A 72 3.49 -3.24 -2.36
N ARG A 73 4.08 -3.24 -1.16
CA ARG A 73 5.27 -2.45 -0.80
C ARG A 73 6.15 -3.26 0.16
N PRO A 74 6.85 -4.29 -0.31
CA PRO A 74 7.54 -5.25 0.56
C PRO A 74 8.73 -4.62 1.31
N LYS A 75 9.43 -3.68 0.68
CA LYS A 75 10.62 -3.02 1.24
C LYS A 75 10.34 -2.20 2.50
N ILE A 76 9.08 -1.82 2.74
CA ILE A 76 8.70 -1.05 3.93
C ILE A 76 8.18 -1.90 5.10
N ALA A 77 8.29 -3.23 5.00
CA ALA A 77 7.74 -4.15 6.00
C ALA A 77 8.32 -3.91 7.41
N LEU A 78 9.63 -3.72 7.55
CA LEU A 78 10.26 -3.50 8.86
C LEU A 78 9.85 -2.16 9.49
N PHE A 79 9.59 -1.11 8.70
CA PHE A 79 9.19 0.20 9.21
C PHE A 79 7.77 0.23 9.82
N LYS A 80 7.01 -0.86 9.65
CA LYS A 80 5.68 -1.05 10.23
C LYS A 80 5.73 -1.55 11.68
N PHE A 81 6.90 -1.97 12.15
CA PHE A 81 7.14 -2.38 13.53
C PHE A 81 7.68 -1.22 14.37
N ARG A 82 7.35 -1.24 15.66
CA ARG A 82 7.93 -0.43 16.73
C ARG A 82 9.17 -1.11 17.31
N GLY A 83 9.96 -0.39 18.08
CA GLY A 83 11.17 -0.93 18.73
C GLY A 83 10.92 -2.16 19.62
N ASP A 84 9.72 -2.28 20.21
CA ASP A 84 9.29 -3.45 21.01
C ASP A 84 8.98 -4.70 20.16
N GLY A 85 9.01 -4.57 18.84
CA GLY A 85 8.63 -5.60 17.87
C GLY A 85 7.13 -5.72 17.64
N GLY A 86 6.30 -4.88 18.27
CA GLY A 86 4.87 -4.77 17.97
C GLY A 86 4.61 -3.96 16.70
N LEU A 87 3.41 -4.05 16.15
CA LEU A 87 3.00 -3.20 15.02
C LEU A 87 2.68 -1.77 15.47
N LYS A 88 2.89 -0.80 14.58
CA LYS A 88 2.49 0.59 14.79
C LYS A 88 0.97 0.74 14.79
N ASP A 89 0.44 1.62 15.64
CA ASP A 89 -1.00 1.71 15.92
C ASP A 89 -1.87 2.10 14.71
N TYR A 90 -1.32 2.87 13.76
CA TYR A 90 -2.04 3.23 12.53
C TYR A 90 -2.46 2.01 11.70
N MET A 91 -1.83 0.85 11.89
CA MET A 91 -2.16 -0.39 11.18
C MET A 91 -3.42 -1.07 11.70
N TYR A 92 -3.89 -0.70 12.90
CA TYR A 92 -5.08 -1.29 13.51
C TYR A 92 -6.31 -1.19 12.61
N ASN A 93 -6.51 -0.02 11.97
CA ASN A 93 -7.63 0.21 11.06
C ASN A 93 -7.58 -0.71 9.83
N TYR A 94 -6.38 -1.00 9.32
CA TYR A 94 -6.21 -1.94 8.22
C TYR A 94 -6.59 -3.36 8.63
N PHE A 95 -6.17 -3.78 9.83
CA PHE A 95 -6.48 -5.09 10.39
C PHE A 95 -7.99 -5.27 10.60
N GLN A 96 -8.66 -4.28 11.20
CA GLN A 96 -10.11 -4.30 11.33
C GLN A 96 -10.81 -4.38 9.97
N TYR A 97 -10.36 -3.58 8.99
CA TYR A 97 -10.97 -3.59 7.66
C TYR A 97 -10.88 -4.96 6.98
N ILE A 98 -9.67 -5.55 6.92
CA ILE A 98 -9.45 -6.85 6.28
C ILE A 98 -10.13 -7.96 7.07
N GLY A 99 -10.00 -7.98 8.38
CA GLY A 99 -10.62 -8.99 9.21
C GLY A 99 -12.15 -8.96 9.13
N ASN A 100 -12.77 -7.79 9.07
CA ASN A 100 -14.22 -7.68 8.85
C ASN A 100 -14.65 -8.24 7.50
N ILE A 101 -13.83 -8.06 6.44
CA ILE A 101 -14.08 -8.69 5.14
C ILE A 101 -13.95 -10.22 5.26
N MET A 102 -12.93 -10.71 5.94
CA MET A 102 -12.73 -12.15 6.17
C MET A 102 -13.89 -12.75 6.95
N ALA A 103 -14.37 -12.08 7.99
CA ALA A 103 -15.50 -12.52 8.81
C ALA A 103 -16.80 -12.59 8.00
N ARG A 104 -17.10 -11.54 7.20
CA ARG A 104 -18.26 -11.53 6.29
C ARG A 104 -18.21 -12.64 5.23
N ARG A 105 -17.00 -13.08 4.86
CA ARG A 105 -16.79 -14.19 3.92
C ARG A 105 -16.76 -15.56 4.60
N GLY A 106 -16.94 -15.64 5.92
CA GLY A 106 -16.90 -16.89 6.68
C GLY A 106 -15.50 -17.49 6.85
N LEU A 107 -14.43 -16.70 6.65
CA LEU A 107 -13.04 -17.15 6.78
C LEU A 107 -12.51 -17.07 8.22
N THR A 108 -13.16 -16.26 9.07
CA THR A 108 -12.84 -16.10 10.50
C THR A 108 -14.10 -15.73 11.28
N SER A 109 -14.10 -15.96 12.59
CA SER A 109 -15.11 -15.39 13.48
C SER A 109 -14.99 -13.87 13.53
N ALA A 110 -16.12 -13.18 13.72
CA ALA A 110 -16.12 -11.74 13.98
C ALA A 110 -15.40 -11.45 15.30
N ASP A 111 -14.50 -10.47 15.27
CA ASP A 111 -13.65 -10.10 16.39
C ASP A 111 -13.57 -8.57 16.51
N THR A 112 -13.57 -8.06 17.74
CA THR A 112 -13.40 -6.63 18.04
C THR A 112 -11.94 -6.27 18.36
N SER A 113 -11.08 -7.25 18.66
CA SER A 113 -9.67 -7.04 19.04
C SER A 113 -8.73 -6.71 17.88
N GLY A 114 -9.27 -6.58 16.66
CA GLY A 114 -8.49 -6.29 15.47
C GLY A 114 -7.86 -7.54 14.84
N TYR A 115 -8.49 -8.71 14.97
CA TYR A 115 -8.13 -9.92 14.22
C TYR A 115 -6.67 -10.35 14.42
N GLY A 116 -6.23 -10.36 15.69
CA GLY A 116 -4.88 -10.76 16.06
C GLY A 116 -3.82 -9.68 15.90
N PHE A 117 -4.21 -8.40 15.72
CA PHE A 117 -3.29 -7.26 15.63
C PHE A 117 -2.22 -7.25 16.73
N TYR A 118 -2.64 -7.40 18.00
CA TYR A 118 -1.72 -7.40 19.14
C TYR A 118 -0.87 -8.67 19.28
N ASN A 119 -1.21 -9.74 18.55
CA ASN A 119 -0.46 -10.99 18.54
C ASN A 119 0.67 -10.98 17.50
N VAL A 120 0.71 -9.99 16.59
CA VAL A 120 1.79 -9.86 15.62
C VAL A 120 3.02 -9.28 16.33
N ARG A 121 4.07 -10.10 16.43
CA ARG A 121 5.35 -9.69 16.99
C ARG A 121 6.50 -10.09 16.10
N LEU A 122 7.35 -9.12 15.77
CA LEU A 122 8.59 -9.36 15.04
C LEU A 122 9.53 -10.24 15.87
N ARG A 123 10.25 -11.14 15.21
CA ARG A 123 11.30 -11.97 15.81
C ARG A 123 12.39 -11.08 16.42
N GLU A 124 12.89 -11.49 17.58
CA GLU A 124 13.86 -10.72 18.38
C GLU A 124 15.11 -10.30 17.59
N GLY A 125 15.67 -11.19 16.77
CA GLY A 125 16.87 -10.90 15.98
C GLY A 125 16.74 -9.78 14.96
N LEU A 126 15.51 -9.38 14.60
CA LEU A 126 15.27 -8.23 13.71
C LEU A 126 15.00 -6.93 14.47
N ARG A 127 14.63 -7.01 15.76
CA ARG A 127 14.30 -5.82 16.57
C ARG A 127 15.51 -4.90 16.76
N GLN A 128 16.72 -5.46 16.76
CA GLN A 128 17.97 -4.69 16.85
C GLN A 128 18.20 -3.74 15.67
N TYR A 129 17.55 -3.97 14.53
CA TYR A 129 17.64 -3.12 13.34
C TYR A 129 16.49 -2.10 13.25
N LEU A 130 15.57 -2.09 14.22
CA LEU A 130 14.47 -1.15 14.24
C LEU A 130 14.94 0.19 14.80
N LEU A 131 14.47 1.25 14.14
CA LEU A 131 14.72 2.61 14.59
C LEU A 131 13.89 2.89 15.86
N PRO A 132 14.37 3.77 16.75
CA PRO A 132 13.60 4.20 17.91
C PRO A 132 12.27 4.83 17.48
N ASP A 133 11.22 4.62 18.27
CA ASP A 133 9.85 5.06 17.98
C ASP A 133 9.70 6.58 17.81
N THR A 134 10.68 7.37 18.27
CA THR A 134 10.73 8.83 18.10
C THR A 134 11.06 9.28 16.68
N THR A 135 11.48 8.36 15.80
CA THR A 135 11.84 8.68 14.42
C THR A 135 10.61 8.77 13.51
N VAL A 136 10.28 9.98 13.07
CA VAL A 136 9.31 10.21 11.99
C VAL A 136 9.97 9.87 10.65
N ILE A 137 9.59 8.74 10.06
CA ILE A 137 10.12 8.28 8.78
C ILE A 137 9.07 8.54 7.70
N ASP A 138 9.45 9.26 6.65
CA ASP A 138 8.61 9.39 5.46
C ASP A 138 8.63 8.07 4.66
N THR A 139 7.67 7.19 4.94
CA THR A 139 7.50 5.95 4.18
C THR A 139 7.14 6.21 2.71
N ASN A 140 6.77 7.44 2.33
CA ASN A 140 6.56 7.81 0.93
C ASN A 140 7.87 8.18 0.22
N ALA A 141 8.99 8.36 0.93
CA ALA A 141 10.30 8.59 0.31
C ALA A 141 10.76 7.39 -0.54
N PHE A 142 10.25 6.20 -0.25
CA PHE A 142 10.44 4.98 -1.05
C PHE A 142 9.55 4.91 -2.31
N ASP A 143 8.69 5.91 -2.58
CA ASP A 143 7.78 5.95 -3.75
C ASP A 143 8.43 6.49 -5.03
N ASN A 144 9.73 6.81 -5.03
CA ASN A 144 10.34 7.50 -6.17
C ASN A 144 10.57 6.61 -7.42
N ASP A 145 10.32 5.31 -7.37
CA ASP A 145 10.57 4.41 -8.52
C ASP A 145 9.33 3.76 -9.17
N ASP A 146 8.11 3.97 -8.67
CA ASP A 146 6.90 3.59 -9.42
C ASP A 146 5.67 4.29 -8.81
N ALA A 147 5.43 5.53 -9.24
CA ALA A 147 4.26 6.29 -8.81
C ALA A 147 2.95 5.57 -9.22
N LEU A 148 2.31 4.89 -8.27
CA LEU A 148 0.86 4.78 -8.25
C LEU A 148 0.30 6.14 -7.80
N PRO A 149 -0.81 6.62 -8.37
CA PRO A 149 -1.31 7.96 -8.10
C PRO A 149 -1.65 8.13 -6.62
N ALA A 150 -1.12 9.19 -6.02
CA ALA A 150 -1.47 9.62 -4.67
C ALA A 150 -2.97 9.87 -4.58
N ILE A 151 -3.65 9.11 -3.73
CA ILE A 151 -5.03 9.39 -3.32
C ILE A 151 -4.92 10.45 -2.23
N GLU A 152 -5.10 11.72 -2.60
CA GLU A 152 -5.46 12.76 -1.63
C GLU A 152 -6.87 12.43 -1.13
N THR A 153 -6.98 11.93 0.09
CA THR A 153 -8.27 11.82 0.78
C THR A 153 -8.67 13.19 1.28
N GLN A 154 -9.50 13.89 0.50
CA GLN A 154 -10.41 14.91 1.01
C GLN A 154 -11.84 14.39 0.87
N ASP A 155 -12.49 14.37 2.03
CA ASP A 155 -13.93 14.33 2.28
C ASP A 155 -14.79 13.15 1.80
N GLU A 156 -15.82 12.97 2.63
CA GLU A 156 -16.67 11.80 2.76
C GLU A 156 -17.61 11.54 1.56
N SER A 157 -18.11 10.30 1.56
CA SER A 157 -19.24 9.78 0.77
C SER A 157 -18.99 9.46 -0.70
N LYS A 158 -18.23 8.37 -0.92
CA LYS A 158 -18.56 7.27 -1.86
C LYS A 158 -17.46 6.22 -1.79
N SER A 159 -17.84 4.99 -1.46
CA SER A 159 -16.89 3.88 -1.34
C SER A 159 -16.35 3.48 -2.72
N LEU A 160 -15.09 3.03 -2.78
CA LEU A 160 -14.37 2.62 -4.00
C LEU A 160 -15.12 1.58 -4.84
N PHE A 161 -16.05 0.84 -4.22
CA PHE A 161 -16.87 -0.19 -4.85
C PHE A 161 -17.90 0.40 -5.84
N ASP A 162 -18.51 1.56 -5.54
CA ASP A 162 -19.50 2.21 -6.40
C ASP A 162 -18.89 2.72 -7.72
N ARG A 163 -17.58 2.97 -7.72
CA ARG A 163 -16.82 3.38 -8.90
C ARG A 163 -16.45 2.20 -9.80
N LEU A 164 -16.49 0.97 -9.26
CA LEU A 164 -16.10 -0.24 -9.96
C LEU A 164 -17.30 -1.02 -10.53
N PHE A 165 -18.47 -0.89 -9.91
CA PHE A 165 -19.70 -1.56 -10.31
C PHE A 165 -20.86 -0.56 -10.27
N GLY A 166 -21.16 0.08 -11.41
CA GLY A 166 -22.05 1.24 -11.49
C GLY A 166 -23.42 1.04 -10.83
N GLY A 167 -23.72 1.88 -9.83
CA GLY A 167 -25.03 2.00 -9.17
C GLY A 167 -25.75 3.29 -9.56
N LYS A 168 -27.06 3.19 -9.78
CA LYS A 168 -27.97 4.22 -10.31
C LYS A 168 -28.30 5.31 -9.24
N LYS A 169 -28.56 6.53 -9.71
CA LYS A 169 -28.89 7.77 -8.96
C LYS A 169 -30.12 7.65 -8.06
N ASP A 170 -30.15 8.47 -7.00
CA ASP A 170 -31.27 9.38 -6.68
C ASP A 170 -30.79 10.64 -5.94
N SER A 171 -31.53 11.74 -6.14
CA SER A 171 -31.22 13.14 -5.84
C SER A 171 -31.79 13.61 -4.50
N ILE A 172 -30.99 14.27 -3.64
CA ILE A 172 -31.46 15.20 -2.59
C ILE A 172 -30.45 16.35 -2.42
N SER A 173 -30.96 17.57 -2.26
CA SER A 173 -30.27 18.86 -2.27
C SER A 173 -29.99 19.45 -0.87
N ARG A 174 -29.06 20.42 -0.83
CA ARG A 174 -28.74 21.49 0.17
C ARG A 174 -27.43 21.32 0.98
N PRO A 175 -26.85 22.42 1.51
CA PRO A 175 -26.54 23.71 0.89
C PRO A 175 -25.04 24.10 1.09
N SER A 176 -24.60 25.14 0.39
CA SER A 176 -23.24 25.69 0.37
C SER A 176 -22.82 26.37 1.69
N ILE A 177 -21.59 26.10 2.15
CA ILE A 177 -20.84 26.94 3.08
C ILE A 177 -19.44 27.16 2.51
N THR A 178 -19.14 28.40 2.12
CA THR A 178 -17.80 28.86 1.78
C THR A 178 -17.00 29.17 3.05
N PRO A 179 -15.72 28.81 3.10
CA PRO A 179 -14.74 29.72 3.69
C PRO A 179 -13.56 29.99 2.75
N ASP A 180 -13.15 31.25 2.82
CA ASP A 180 -12.23 31.96 1.97
C ASP A 180 -10.77 31.46 1.99
N THR A 181 -10.12 31.64 0.83
CA THR A 181 -8.70 31.96 0.63
C THR A 181 -7.64 31.07 1.30
N ILE A 182 -7.54 29.82 0.87
CA ILE A 182 -6.26 29.08 0.95
C ILE A 182 -5.93 28.57 -0.46
N LYS A 183 -4.90 29.13 -1.08
CA LYS A 183 -4.40 28.70 -2.40
C LYS A 183 -4.19 27.18 -2.37
N THR A 184 -4.83 26.47 -3.28
CA THR A 184 -4.74 25.00 -3.35
C THR A 184 -3.29 24.59 -3.60
N LYS A 185 -2.81 23.48 -3.05
CA LYS A 185 -1.43 22.97 -3.24
C LYS A 185 -0.98 22.90 -4.71
N LYS A 186 -1.93 22.71 -5.63
CA LYS A 186 -1.70 22.74 -7.08
C LYS A 186 -1.29 24.13 -7.59
N GLN A 187 -1.95 25.18 -7.12
CA GLN A 187 -1.65 26.57 -7.46
C GLN A 187 -0.26 26.97 -6.92
N LEU A 188 0.05 26.59 -5.67
CA LEU A 188 1.36 26.80 -5.05
C LEU A 188 2.51 26.10 -5.80
N ARG A 189 2.24 24.92 -6.39
CA ARG A 189 3.20 24.19 -7.23
C ARG A 189 3.36 24.79 -8.62
N GLN A 190 2.31 25.41 -9.16
CA GLN A 190 2.34 26.10 -10.45
C GLN A 190 3.14 27.40 -10.35
N GLU A 191 2.91 28.16 -9.28
CA GLU A 191 3.64 29.39 -8.94
C GLU A 191 5.15 29.11 -8.78
N LYS A 192 5.52 28.08 -8.02
CA LYS A 192 6.93 27.62 -7.87
C LYS A 192 7.59 27.08 -9.15
N ARG A 193 6.82 26.74 -10.18
CA ARG A 193 7.34 26.29 -11.49
C ARG A 193 7.54 27.46 -12.42
N GLU A 194 6.69 28.47 -12.33
CA GLU A 194 6.82 29.71 -13.09
C GLU A 194 7.97 30.57 -12.56
N GLU A 195 8.16 30.66 -11.24
CA GLU A 195 9.32 31.34 -10.63
C GLU A 195 10.65 30.73 -11.10
N ARG A 196 10.75 29.39 -11.06
CA ARG A 196 11.95 28.67 -11.54
C ARG A 196 12.20 28.80 -13.05
N ARG A 197 11.16 29.08 -13.84
CA ARG A 197 11.32 29.36 -15.28
C ARG A 197 11.84 30.77 -15.49
N ARG A 198 11.29 31.76 -14.76
CA ARG A 198 11.75 33.15 -14.82
C ARG A 198 13.19 33.31 -14.34
N GLU A 199 13.59 32.63 -13.26
CA GLU A 199 14.99 32.62 -12.81
C GLU A 199 15.94 32.08 -13.88
N LYS A 200 15.57 30.98 -14.56
CA LYS A 200 16.38 30.40 -15.64
C LYS A 200 16.45 31.28 -16.89
N GLU A 201 15.41 32.05 -17.16
CA GLU A 201 15.38 33.02 -18.27
C GLU A 201 16.25 34.25 -17.95
N LEU A 202 16.22 34.74 -16.70
CA LEU A 202 17.10 35.81 -16.22
C LEU A 202 18.57 35.37 -16.19
N GLU A 203 18.85 34.13 -15.82
CA GLU A 203 20.20 33.56 -15.81
C GLU A 203 20.75 33.32 -17.24
N LYS A 204 19.87 33.14 -18.22
CA LYS A 204 20.25 33.09 -19.65
C LYS A 204 20.51 34.48 -20.22
N GLN A 205 19.66 35.46 -19.93
CA GLN A 205 19.83 36.84 -20.41
C GLN A 205 21.09 37.52 -19.82
N THR A 206 21.46 37.18 -18.59
CA THR A 206 22.70 37.68 -17.97
C THR A 206 23.97 37.03 -18.55
N LYS A 207 23.86 35.84 -19.17
CA LYS A 207 24.98 35.16 -19.86
C LYS A 207 25.11 35.56 -21.33
N GLU A 208 24.07 36.11 -21.96
CA GLU A 208 24.11 36.57 -23.35
C GLU A 208 24.56 38.04 -23.49
N ASN A 209 24.53 38.83 -22.41
CA ASN A 209 24.88 40.26 -22.40
C ASN A 209 26.16 40.61 -21.62
N GLY A 210 27.02 39.62 -21.31
CA GLY A 210 28.32 39.81 -20.65
C GLY A 210 29.42 39.07 -21.38
#